data_AF-A0A166H4N8-F1
#
_entry.id   AF-A0A166H4N8-F1
#
_cell.length_a   1.000
_cell.length_b   1.000
_cell.length_c   1.000
_cell.angle_alpha   90.00
_cell.angle_beta   90.00
_cell.angle_gamma   90.00
#
_symmetry.space_group_name_H-M   'P 1'
#
loop_
_entity.id
_entity.type
_entity.pdbx_description
1 polymer ?
#
loop_
_entity_poly.entity_id
_entity_poly.type
_entity_poly.pdbx_seq_one_letter_code
_entity_poly.pdbx_strand_id
1 'polypeptide(L)'
;AFEIPGSAFEPLDPALKKPRLKSSKSQEHTWLMSTPDLTAISLQLYEKLREDAPRLPKLPVSPTFPYRNEKGLACFVCEDDHDGHPPLAPGRHACRYCPHLDLEPGPKLIEHMAMHFLHDVKCADLKDECGFCGSTEGRCATNLMKSKHTQSKTAIDMDRTRCPNKYKIALASAAKFTPGGPCTNVPIQCRGPGCDQSPCVWKYNMLAHFETVHKNDIISHFHEEIDYRIEQNERNALNKLWDHEKTVKHRHRTAKKQDQLLPVSEAHRAMLTMRTTDLSVTATATATDINGSATSNTPEPNVDALQAPSADANNSINTSSTNLASNSIETVTQPSNHASVPVSTTRASRSQVKKRRIMSEEPEDPNCDYCGLPGNGEQLLGCSGPLCGGWYHLICSGEKAFPRDGEDWWCDDDCRINSGARLHNKRRKT
;
A
#
# COMPACT_ATOMS: atom_id res chain seq x y z
N ALA A 1 11.34 28.58 -12.69
CA ALA A 1 9.87 28.58 -12.54
C ALA A 1 9.43 27.13 -12.38
N PHE A 2 8.48 26.83 -11.50
CA PHE A 2 7.95 25.48 -11.35
C PHE A 2 6.80 25.28 -12.34
N GLU A 3 6.80 24.20 -13.11
CA GLU A 3 5.64 23.76 -13.88
C GLU A 3 4.73 22.99 -12.93
N ILE A 4 3.53 23.51 -12.69
CA ILE A 4 2.57 22.93 -11.76
C ILE A 4 1.32 22.53 -12.56
N PRO A 5 0.82 21.27 -12.43
CA PRO A 5 -0.41 20.86 -13.09
C PRO A 5 -1.58 21.77 -12.69
N GLY A 6 -2.44 22.12 -13.65
CA GLY A 6 -3.64 22.92 -13.37
C GLY A 6 -4.54 22.29 -12.30
N SER A 7 -4.55 20.96 -12.19
CA SER A 7 -5.27 20.20 -11.16
C SER A 7 -4.76 20.43 -9.73
N ALA A 8 -3.56 20.99 -9.55
CA ALA A 8 -3.02 21.35 -8.25
C ALA A 8 -3.48 22.73 -7.75
N PHE A 9 -4.36 23.40 -8.51
CA PHE A 9 -4.97 24.66 -8.15
C PHE A 9 -6.48 24.49 -7.99
N GLU A 10 -7.01 24.88 -6.84
CA GLU A 10 -8.45 25.07 -6.66
C GLU A 10 -8.72 26.59 -6.65
N PRO A 11 -9.37 27.14 -7.70
CA PRO A 11 -9.73 28.55 -7.69
C PRO A 11 -10.79 28.79 -6.61
N LEU A 12 -10.57 29.82 -5.79
CA LEU A 12 -11.52 30.24 -4.78
C LEU A 12 -12.09 31.60 -5.18
N ASP A 13 -13.40 31.76 -4.99
CA ASP A 13 -14.08 33.05 -5.08
C ASP A 13 -14.41 33.56 -3.67
N PRO A 14 -13.45 34.19 -2.98
CA PRO A 14 -13.67 34.68 -1.63
C PRO A 14 -14.63 35.87 -1.61
N ALA A 15 -15.57 35.87 -0.67
CA ALA A 15 -16.44 37.00 -0.44
C ALA A 15 -15.62 38.26 -0.08
N LEU A 16 -15.72 39.30 -0.91
CA LEU A 16 -15.13 40.60 -0.63
C LEU A 16 -15.86 41.28 0.52
N LYS A 17 -15.20 41.41 1.68
CA LYS A 17 -15.67 42.30 2.74
C LYS A 17 -14.97 43.63 2.65
N LYS A 18 -15.76 44.70 2.47
CA LYS A 18 -15.25 46.07 2.63
C LYS A 18 -14.85 46.25 4.10
N PRO A 19 -13.64 46.76 4.40
CA PRO A 19 -13.23 46.99 5.77
C PRO A 19 -14.25 47.90 6.48
N ARG A 20 -14.73 47.49 7.66
CA ARG A 20 -15.71 48.26 8.45
C ARG A 20 -15.13 49.56 9.04
N LEU A 21 -13.81 49.76 8.97
CA LEU A 21 -13.12 50.90 9.55
C LEU A 21 -13.00 52.04 8.53
N LYS A 22 -13.75 53.13 8.78
CA LYS A 22 -13.66 54.43 8.09
C LYS A 22 -12.37 55.19 8.45
N SER A 23 -11.21 54.53 8.45
CA SER A 23 -9.91 55.21 8.64
C SER A 23 -9.39 55.68 7.28
N SER A 24 -9.19 56.99 7.14
CA SER A 24 -9.30 57.72 5.87
C SER A 24 -8.09 57.69 4.94
N LYS A 25 -7.13 56.75 5.04
CA LYS A 25 -5.89 56.87 4.23
C LYS A 25 -5.39 55.63 3.47
N SER A 26 -5.97 54.45 3.62
CA SER A 26 -5.68 53.33 2.71
C SER A 26 -6.84 52.34 2.69
N GLN A 27 -7.71 52.43 1.67
CA GLN A 27 -8.71 51.38 1.39
C GLN A 27 -8.01 50.21 0.73
N GLU A 28 -7.24 49.44 1.49
CA GLU A 28 -6.78 48.14 1.02
C GLU A 28 -7.93 47.15 1.13
N HIS A 29 -8.36 46.62 -0.02
CA HIS A 29 -9.33 45.55 -0.09
C HIS A 29 -8.74 44.31 0.58
N THR A 30 -9.33 43.89 1.70
CA THR A 30 -8.93 42.67 2.39
C THR A 30 -9.90 41.55 2.04
N TRP A 31 -9.36 40.40 1.63
CA TRP A 31 -10.15 39.19 1.43
C TRP A 31 -10.41 38.54 2.78
N LEU A 32 -11.64 38.09 3.03
CA LEU A 32 -12.00 37.41 4.26
C LEU A 32 -12.51 36.03 3.93
N MET A 33 -11.82 35.02 4.45
CA MET A 33 -12.12 33.61 4.23
C MET A 33 -12.42 32.94 5.56
N SER A 34 -13.41 32.06 5.57
CA SER A 34 -13.78 31.29 6.74
C SER A 34 -12.72 30.20 6.99
N THR A 35 -12.26 30.05 8.23
CA THR A 35 -11.33 28.96 8.60
C THR A 35 -11.90 27.58 8.24
N PRO A 36 -13.16 27.23 8.56
CA PRO A 36 -13.79 25.99 8.09
C PRO A 36 -13.71 25.78 6.57
N ASP A 37 -14.01 26.80 5.77
CA ASP A 37 -14.01 26.69 4.31
C ASP A 37 -12.59 26.38 3.80
N LEU A 38 -11.60 27.16 4.25
CA LEU A 38 -10.20 26.93 3.89
C LEU A 38 -9.71 25.55 4.32
N THR A 39 -10.15 25.07 5.48
CA THR A 39 -9.80 23.75 6.00
C THR A 39 -10.42 22.65 5.13
N ALA A 40 -11.69 22.79 4.74
CA ALA A 40 -12.37 21.86 3.83
C ALA A 40 -11.71 21.82 2.44
N ILE A 41 -11.39 22.99 1.88
CA ILE A 41 -10.71 23.11 0.58
C ILE A 41 -9.32 22.47 0.64
N SER A 42 -8.56 22.71 1.72
CA SER A 42 -7.24 22.14 1.91
C SER A 42 -7.29 20.61 1.95
N LEU A 43 -8.29 20.04 2.63
CA LEU A 43 -8.51 18.60 2.68
C LEU A 43 -8.89 18.04 1.31
N GLN A 44 -9.80 18.69 0.59
CA GLN A 44 -10.21 18.29 -0.75
C GLN A 44 -9.04 18.31 -1.74
N LEU A 45 -8.23 19.37 -1.71
CA LEU A 45 -7.00 19.47 -2.51
C LEU A 45 -6.02 18.36 -2.15
N TYR A 46 -5.83 18.10 -0.86
CA TYR A 46 -4.95 17.05 -0.38
C TYR A 46 -5.40 15.67 -0.89
N GLU A 47 -6.67 15.31 -0.77
CA GLU A 47 -7.19 14.03 -1.29
C GLU A 47 -7.03 13.90 -2.81
N LYS A 48 -7.33 14.97 -3.55
CA LYS A 48 -7.14 15.01 -5.02
C LYS A 48 -5.68 14.83 -5.41
N LEU A 49 -4.75 15.39 -4.63
CA LEU A 49 -3.33 15.45 -4.97
C LEU A 49 -2.48 14.39 -4.28
N ARG A 50 -3.03 13.60 -3.35
CA ARG A 50 -2.28 12.64 -2.54
C ARG A 50 -1.46 11.67 -3.38
N GLU A 51 -2.05 11.17 -4.47
CA GLU A 51 -1.38 10.24 -5.38
C GLU A 51 -0.26 10.91 -6.21
N ASP A 52 -0.40 12.21 -6.48
CA ASP A 52 0.57 13.03 -7.20
C ASP A 52 1.55 13.74 -6.25
N ALA A 53 1.44 13.56 -4.94
CA ALA A 53 2.27 14.24 -3.93
C ALA A 53 3.79 14.14 -4.21
N PRO A 54 4.35 13.00 -4.69
CA PRO A 54 5.77 12.93 -5.05
C PRO A 54 6.19 13.83 -6.21
N ARG A 55 5.24 14.26 -7.06
CA ARG A 55 5.46 15.13 -8.23
C ARG A 55 5.28 16.60 -7.89
N LEU A 56 4.66 16.92 -6.77
CA LEU A 56 4.46 18.32 -6.36
C LEU A 56 5.80 18.97 -5.97
N PRO A 57 5.98 20.27 -6.27
CA PRO A 57 7.17 21.00 -5.89
C PRO A 57 7.29 21.06 -4.36
N LYS A 58 8.46 20.71 -3.85
CA LYS A 58 8.77 20.79 -2.42
C LYS A 58 9.21 22.21 -2.07
N LEU A 59 8.40 22.89 -1.28
CA LEU A 59 8.73 24.23 -0.80
C LEU A 59 9.44 24.15 0.56
N PRO A 60 10.57 24.83 0.76
CA PRO A 60 11.21 24.90 2.06
C PRO A 60 10.33 25.69 3.04
N VAL A 61 10.40 25.33 4.32
CA VAL A 61 9.78 26.13 5.39
C VAL A 61 10.48 27.49 5.42
N SER A 62 9.68 28.55 5.43
CA SER A 62 10.13 29.94 5.50
C SER A 62 9.35 30.69 6.59
N PRO A 63 9.70 31.94 6.90
CA PRO A 63 8.94 32.75 7.85
C PRO A 63 7.47 32.95 7.46
N THR A 64 7.16 32.90 6.15
CA THR A 64 5.81 33.12 5.60
C THR A 64 5.14 31.85 5.08
N PHE A 65 5.86 30.72 5.02
CA PHE A 65 5.34 29.45 4.51
C PHE A 65 5.75 28.25 5.38
N PRO A 66 4.81 27.36 5.77
CA PRO A 66 3.37 27.50 5.59
C PRO A 66 2.82 28.72 6.33
N TYR A 67 1.60 29.14 6.00
CA TYR A 67 0.94 30.26 6.67
C TYR A 67 0.91 30.03 8.18
N ARG A 68 1.07 31.10 8.97
CA ARG A 68 1.08 31.02 10.43
C ARG A 68 0.03 31.95 11.02
N ASN A 69 -0.60 31.52 12.11
CA ASN A 69 -1.47 32.39 12.89
C ASN A 69 -0.65 33.39 13.74
N GLU A 70 -1.34 34.26 14.47
CA GLU A 70 -0.74 35.25 15.37
C GLU A 70 0.16 34.63 16.48
N LYS A 71 -0.03 33.34 16.78
CA LYS A 71 0.79 32.58 17.74
C LYS A 71 2.02 31.93 17.10
N GLY A 72 2.25 32.13 15.81
CA GLY A 72 3.35 31.52 15.05
C GLY A 72 3.13 30.05 14.68
N LEU A 73 1.93 29.49 14.93
CA LEU A 73 1.59 28.11 14.64
C LEU A 73 1.18 27.97 13.17
N ALA A 74 1.60 26.89 12.51
CA ALA A 74 1.27 26.64 11.10
C ALA A 74 -0.24 26.40 10.92
N CYS A 75 -0.80 26.95 9.84
CA CYS A 75 -2.20 26.85 9.47
C CYS A 75 -2.39 26.05 8.18
N PHE A 76 -3.53 25.38 8.05
CA PHE A 76 -3.95 24.65 6.84
C PHE A 76 -2.96 23.56 6.43
N VAL A 77 -2.36 22.90 7.42
CA VAL A 77 -1.49 21.75 7.20
C VAL A 77 -2.37 20.50 7.16
N CYS A 78 -2.35 19.80 6.03
CA CYS A 78 -2.94 18.47 5.90
C CYS A 78 -1.91 17.46 6.39
N GLU A 79 -2.20 16.83 7.52
CA GLU A 79 -1.40 15.74 8.06
C GLU A 79 -1.93 14.43 7.46
N ASP A 80 -1.02 13.58 6.99
CA ASP A 80 -1.37 12.23 6.55
C ASP A 80 -1.62 11.40 7.82
N ASP A 81 -2.90 11.14 8.11
CA ASP A 81 -3.35 10.40 9.28
C ASP A 81 -2.97 8.91 9.23
N HIS A 82 -2.36 8.47 8.13
CA HIS A 82 -1.63 7.21 8.05
C HIS A 82 -0.34 7.29 8.90
N ASP A 83 -0.53 7.23 10.22
CA ASP A 83 0.45 6.91 11.27
C ASP A 83 1.66 7.85 11.42
N GLY A 84 1.55 9.11 10.98
CA GLY A 84 2.63 10.08 11.18
C GLY A 84 3.89 9.76 10.38
N HIS A 85 3.76 9.00 9.29
CA HIS A 85 4.88 8.75 8.41
C HIS A 85 5.00 9.88 7.39
N PRO A 86 6.19 10.50 7.27
CA PRO A 86 6.40 11.53 6.28
C PRO A 86 6.17 10.98 4.87
N PRO A 87 5.58 11.77 3.96
CA PRO A 87 5.43 11.38 2.57
C PRO A 87 6.77 10.89 2.03
N LEU A 88 6.75 9.73 1.38
CA LEU A 88 7.94 9.06 0.88
C LEU A 88 8.79 10.05 0.09
N ALA A 89 10.04 10.21 0.50
CA ALA A 89 10.97 11.05 -0.25
C ALA A 89 11.04 10.55 -1.70
N PRO A 90 11.11 11.44 -2.70
CA PRO A 90 11.27 11.03 -4.10
C PRO A 90 12.49 10.12 -4.21
N GLY A 91 12.31 8.97 -4.86
CA GLY A 91 13.31 7.92 -4.95
C GLY A 91 13.26 6.86 -3.84
N ARG A 92 12.34 6.96 -2.87
CA ARG A 92 12.04 5.83 -1.98
C ARG A 92 11.08 4.87 -2.65
N HIS A 93 11.41 3.59 -2.51
CA HIS A 93 10.55 2.51 -2.94
C HIS A 93 9.68 2.09 -1.76
N ALA A 94 8.37 2.05 -1.97
CA ALA A 94 7.44 1.62 -0.94
C ALA A 94 6.44 0.62 -1.47
N CYS A 95 6.00 -0.24 -0.55
CA CYS A 95 4.89 -1.13 -0.73
C CYS A 95 3.60 -0.41 -0.33
N ARG A 96 2.56 -0.48 -1.19
CA ARG A 96 1.22 0.04 -0.89
C ARG A 96 0.59 -0.63 0.35
N TYR A 97 0.96 -1.89 0.59
CA TYR A 97 0.42 -2.71 1.68
C TYR A 97 1.22 -2.57 2.99
N CYS A 98 2.47 -2.12 2.92
CA CYS A 98 3.36 -1.92 4.07
C CYS A 98 3.97 -0.50 4.06
N PRO A 99 3.17 0.55 4.32
CA PRO A 99 3.64 1.94 4.25
C PRO A 99 4.76 2.27 5.25
N HIS A 100 4.87 1.48 6.33
CA HIS A 100 5.88 1.67 7.38
C HIS A 100 7.25 1.08 7.04
N LEU A 101 7.32 0.24 6.00
CA LEU A 101 8.52 -0.51 5.67
C LEU A 101 9.34 0.28 4.63
N ASP A 102 10.52 0.74 5.04
CA ASP A 102 11.50 1.34 4.14
C ASP A 102 12.18 0.20 3.36
N LEU A 103 11.71 -0.03 2.13
CA LEU A 103 12.19 -1.14 1.31
C LEU A 103 13.40 -0.73 0.51
N GLU A 104 14.41 -1.61 0.49
CA GLU A 104 15.55 -1.44 -0.40
C GLU A 104 15.09 -1.63 -1.86
N PRO A 105 15.54 -0.76 -2.78
CA PRO A 105 15.25 -0.91 -4.19
C PRO A 105 15.66 -2.28 -4.76
N GLY A 106 15.05 -2.65 -5.87
CA GLY A 106 15.51 -3.74 -6.71
C GLY A 106 14.96 -5.10 -6.29
N PRO A 107 15.79 -6.17 -6.24
CA PRO A 107 15.30 -7.53 -6.02
C PRO A 107 14.51 -7.69 -4.71
N LYS A 108 14.90 -6.98 -3.64
CA LYS A 108 14.22 -7.06 -2.35
C LYS A 108 12.83 -6.43 -2.34
N LEU A 109 12.63 -5.34 -3.07
CA LEU A 109 11.30 -4.78 -3.30
C LEU A 109 10.39 -5.79 -4.03
N ILE A 110 10.89 -6.42 -5.09
CA ILE A 110 10.11 -7.39 -5.87
C ILE A 110 9.80 -8.64 -5.04
N GLU A 111 10.76 -9.11 -4.23
CA GLU A 111 10.58 -10.20 -3.26
C GLU A 111 9.48 -9.86 -2.24
N HIS A 112 9.49 -8.64 -1.70
CA HIS A 112 8.45 -8.19 -0.79
C HIS A 112 7.07 -8.11 -1.44
N MET A 113 6.97 -7.55 -2.66
CA MET A 113 5.69 -7.55 -3.40
C MET A 113 5.21 -8.97 -3.70
N ALA A 114 6.11 -9.88 -4.06
CA ALA A 114 5.80 -11.28 -4.30
C ALA A 114 5.24 -12.01 -3.06
N MET A 115 5.69 -11.65 -1.86
CA MET A 115 5.10 -12.17 -0.62
C MET A 115 3.64 -11.74 -0.45
N HIS A 116 3.32 -10.47 -0.75
CA HIS A 116 1.92 -10.02 -0.73
C HIS A 116 1.07 -10.80 -1.72
N PHE A 117 1.52 -10.93 -2.97
CA PHE A 117 0.77 -11.62 -4.02
C PHE A 117 0.47 -13.09 -3.69
N LEU A 118 1.35 -13.76 -2.94
CA LEU A 118 1.20 -15.18 -2.62
C LEU A 118 0.54 -15.46 -1.26
N HIS A 119 0.71 -14.58 -0.29
CA HIS A 119 0.41 -14.89 1.12
C HIS A 119 -0.41 -13.83 1.85
N ASP A 120 -0.67 -12.68 1.24
CA ASP A 120 -1.58 -11.67 1.79
C ASP A 120 -3.00 -11.91 1.30
N VAL A 121 -3.89 -12.19 2.25
CA VAL A 121 -5.33 -12.41 1.98
C VAL A 121 -5.96 -11.22 1.27
N LYS A 122 -5.46 -9.99 1.50
CA LYS A 122 -5.95 -8.78 0.84
C LYS A 122 -5.61 -8.71 -0.65
N CYS A 123 -4.62 -9.48 -1.09
CA CYS A 123 -4.16 -9.48 -2.48
C CYS A 123 -4.68 -10.69 -3.27
N ALA A 124 -5.38 -11.63 -2.63
CA ALA A 124 -5.81 -12.89 -3.25
C ALA A 124 -6.68 -12.69 -4.51
N ASP A 125 -7.50 -11.64 -4.54
CA ASP A 125 -8.42 -11.35 -5.65
C ASP A 125 -7.84 -10.36 -6.69
N LEU A 126 -6.65 -9.82 -6.44
CA LEU A 126 -6.08 -8.78 -7.29
C LEU A 126 -5.43 -9.41 -8.52
N LYS A 127 -5.88 -8.97 -9.70
CA LYS A 127 -5.35 -9.37 -11.00
C LYS A 127 -4.55 -8.21 -11.59
N ASP A 128 -3.53 -8.54 -12.39
CA ASP A 128 -2.69 -7.58 -13.13
C ASP A 128 -1.92 -6.57 -12.26
N GLU A 129 -1.50 -6.98 -11.07
CA GLU A 129 -0.68 -6.14 -10.20
C GLU A 129 0.71 -5.86 -10.77
N CYS A 130 1.20 -4.64 -10.57
CA CYS A 130 2.58 -4.31 -10.90
C CYS A 130 3.56 -4.92 -9.88
N GLY A 131 4.46 -5.81 -10.31
CA GLY A 131 5.47 -6.41 -9.42
C GLY A 131 6.48 -5.45 -8.77
N PHE A 132 6.49 -4.16 -9.13
CA PHE A 132 7.29 -3.14 -8.43
C PHE A 132 6.53 -2.41 -7.30
N CYS A 133 5.21 -2.30 -7.37
CA CYS A 133 4.45 -1.42 -6.45
C CYS A 133 3.06 -1.94 -6.04
N GLY A 134 2.57 -3.02 -6.65
CA GLY A 134 1.25 -3.59 -6.37
C GLY A 134 0.07 -2.79 -6.92
N SER A 135 0.29 -1.73 -7.71
CA SER A 135 -0.82 -0.97 -8.30
C SER A 135 -1.57 -1.82 -9.35
N THR A 136 -2.90 -1.83 -9.26
CA THR A 136 -3.86 -2.51 -10.15
C THR A 136 -4.51 -1.58 -11.17
N GLU A 137 -4.32 -0.27 -11.06
CA GLU A 137 -5.12 0.75 -11.77
C GLU A 137 -4.73 0.90 -13.26
N GLY A 138 -3.99 -0.04 -13.85
CA GLY A 138 -3.49 0.03 -15.23
C GLY A 138 -2.51 1.18 -15.53
N ARG A 139 -2.22 2.04 -14.54
CA ARG A 139 -1.27 3.14 -14.67
C ARG A 139 0.17 2.63 -14.80
N CYS A 140 0.48 1.54 -14.10
CA CYS A 140 1.76 0.86 -14.19
C CYS A 140 1.84 -0.01 -15.45
N ALA A 141 2.90 0.19 -16.23
CA ALA A 141 3.25 -0.64 -17.37
C ALA A 141 4.74 -0.90 -17.34
N THR A 142 5.14 -2.17 -17.43
CA THR A 142 6.54 -2.59 -17.56
C THR A 142 6.78 -2.99 -19.01
N ASN A 143 7.77 -2.38 -19.65
CA ASN A 143 8.12 -2.69 -21.03
C ASN A 143 9.51 -3.32 -21.07
N LEU A 144 9.72 -4.28 -21.96
CA LEU A 144 11.01 -4.91 -22.21
C LEU A 144 11.59 -4.42 -23.54
N MET A 145 12.91 -4.29 -23.57
CA MET A 145 13.68 -4.00 -24.78
C MET A 145 14.74 -5.09 -25.02
N LYS A 146 15.04 -5.35 -26.29
CA LYS A 146 16.20 -6.16 -26.69
C LYS A 146 17.45 -5.29 -26.64
N SER A 147 18.51 -5.77 -26.00
CA SER A 147 19.79 -5.08 -25.99
C SER A 147 20.38 -4.99 -27.40
N LYS A 148 20.81 -3.79 -27.82
CA LYS A 148 21.44 -3.55 -29.12
C LYS A 148 22.73 -4.37 -29.33
N HIS A 149 23.45 -4.64 -28.24
CA HIS A 149 24.78 -5.28 -28.29
C HIS A 149 24.75 -6.78 -28.04
N THR A 150 23.63 -7.33 -27.59
CA THR A 150 23.53 -8.76 -27.32
C THR A 150 22.14 -9.19 -27.74
N GLN A 151 22.02 -9.74 -28.95
CA GLN A 151 20.72 -10.08 -29.56
C GLN A 151 19.85 -10.99 -28.68
N SER A 152 20.42 -11.68 -27.69
CA SER A 152 19.73 -12.57 -26.76
C SER A 152 19.38 -11.96 -25.40
N LYS A 153 19.88 -10.76 -25.03
CA LYS A 153 19.64 -10.19 -23.70
C LYS A 153 18.46 -9.23 -23.72
N THR A 154 17.38 -9.64 -23.07
CA THR A 154 16.24 -8.79 -22.74
C THR A 154 16.51 -7.99 -21.48
N ALA A 155 16.13 -6.71 -21.46
CA ALA A 155 16.23 -5.84 -20.30
C ALA A 155 14.96 -4.99 -20.16
N ILE A 156 14.72 -4.43 -18.98
CA ILE A 156 13.62 -3.49 -18.77
C ILE A 156 13.93 -2.18 -19.50
N ASP A 157 12.99 -1.75 -20.33
CA ASP A 157 12.99 -0.44 -20.96
C ASP A 157 12.59 0.60 -19.92
N MET A 158 13.57 1.26 -19.33
CA MET A 158 13.36 2.23 -18.25
C MET A 158 12.65 3.49 -18.73
N ASP A 159 12.69 3.79 -20.03
CA ASP A 159 12.07 4.98 -20.62
C ASP A 159 10.58 4.72 -20.87
N ARG A 160 10.23 3.54 -21.40
CA ARG A 160 8.83 3.15 -21.64
C ARG A 160 8.12 2.61 -20.38
N THR A 161 8.85 2.24 -19.35
CA THR A 161 8.26 1.75 -18.08
C THR A 161 7.72 2.91 -17.24
N ARG A 162 6.44 2.83 -16.84
CA ARG A 162 5.71 3.92 -16.15
C ARG A 162 5.62 3.79 -14.63
N CYS A 163 6.10 2.69 -14.04
CA CYS A 163 6.02 2.50 -12.60
C CYS A 163 6.94 3.50 -11.85
N PRO A 164 6.48 4.18 -10.79
CA PRO A 164 7.32 5.05 -9.96
C PRO A 164 8.43 4.28 -9.24
N ASN A 165 8.17 3.01 -8.89
CA ASN A 165 9.13 2.12 -8.25
C ASN A 165 10.04 1.37 -9.25
N LYS A 166 10.08 1.78 -10.54
CA LYS A 166 10.86 1.07 -11.57
C LYS A 166 12.34 0.98 -11.19
N TYR A 167 12.92 -0.20 -11.38
CA TYR A 167 14.32 -0.45 -11.09
C TYR A 167 14.96 -1.35 -12.15
N LYS A 168 16.26 -1.14 -12.41
CA LYS A 168 17.02 -1.93 -13.38
C LYS A 168 17.46 -3.26 -12.77
N ILE A 169 16.75 -4.34 -13.10
CA ILE A 169 17.12 -5.71 -12.69
C ILE A 169 17.75 -6.51 -13.83
N ALA A 170 18.65 -7.43 -13.49
CA ALA A 170 19.18 -8.42 -14.41
C ALA A 170 18.22 -9.61 -14.51
N LEU A 171 17.30 -9.56 -15.50
CA LEU A 171 16.19 -10.52 -15.63
C LEU A 171 16.64 -11.99 -15.59
N ALA A 172 17.73 -12.34 -16.29
CA ALA A 172 18.23 -13.73 -16.32
C ALA A 172 18.73 -14.24 -14.94
N SER A 173 19.19 -13.34 -14.07
CA SER A 173 19.57 -13.69 -12.70
C SER A 173 18.36 -13.70 -11.78
N ALA A 174 17.47 -12.71 -11.93
CA ALA A 174 16.25 -12.59 -11.12
C ALA A 174 15.23 -13.70 -11.40
N ALA A 175 15.24 -14.28 -12.60
CA ALA A 175 14.36 -15.41 -12.95
C ALA A 175 14.81 -16.74 -12.34
N LYS A 176 15.95 -16.80 -11.65
CA LYS A 176 16.50 -18.03 -11.08
C LYS A 176 16.29 -18.04 -9.56
N PHE A 177 15.65 -19.09 -9.08
CA PHE A 177 15.53 -19.33 -7.65
C PHE A 177 16.92 -19.52 -7.03
N THR A 178 17.18 -18.79 -5.94
CA THR A 178 18.34 -19.03 -5.08
C THR A 178 17.91 -18.99 -3.62
N PRO A 179 18.59 -19.69 -2.70
CA PRO A 179 18.25 -19.63 -1.28
C PRO A 179 18.31 -18.20 -0.69
N GLY A 180 19.17 -17.32 -1.22
CA GLY A 180 19.30 -15.93 -0.75
C GLY A 180 18.36 -14.92 -1.44
N GLY A 181 17.74 -15.34 -2.55
CA GLY A 181 16.78 -14.57 -3.34
C GLY A 181 15.76 -15.55 -3.93
N PRO A 182 14.78 -16.00 -3.13
CA PRO A 182 13.81 -17.02 -3.55
C PRO A 182 12.83 -16.53 -4.61
N CYS A 183 12.63 -15.22 -4.75
CA CYS A 183 11.67 -14.66 -5.69
C CYS A 183 12.16 -14.75 -7.15
N THR A 184 11.38 -15.43 -8.00
CA THR A 184 11.57 -15.49 -9.46
C THR A 184 10.57 -14.60 -10.23
N ASN A 185 9.84 -13.72 -9.52
CA ASN A 185 8.86 -12.85 -10.13
C ASN A 185 9.53 -11.79 -11.02
N VAL A 186 9.48 -12.00 -12.34
CA VAL A 186 10.07 -11.09 -13.33
C VAL A 186 9.03 -10.72 -14.40
N PRO A 187 9.14 -9.56 -15.06
CA PRO A 187 8.31 -9.25 -16.21
C PRO A 187 8.66 -10.17 -17.40
N ILE A 188 7.63 -10.69 -18.05
CA ILE A 188 7.70 -11.61 -19.19
C ILE A 188 6.83 -11.05 -20.31
N GLN A 189 7.35 -11.03 -21.54
CA GLN A 189 6.55 -10.67 -22.71
C GLN A 189 5.61 -11.83 -23.06
N CYS A 190 4.30 -11.59 -23.03
CA CYS A 190 3.34 -12.54 -23.54
C CYS A 190 3.48 -12.67 -25.07
N ARG A 191 3.53 -13.90 -25.58
CA ARG A 191 3.59 -14.22 -27.02
C ARG A 191 2.23 -14.60 -27.62
N GLY A 192 1.16 -14.45 -26.84
CA GLY A 192 -0.19 -14.72 -27.30
C GLY A 192 -0.63 -13.75 -28.40
N PRO A 193 -1.56 -14.16 -29.29
CA PRO A 193 -2.10 -13.29 -30.32
C PRO A 193 -2.64 -11.99 -29.72
N GLY A 194 -2.20 -10.85 -30.26
CA GLY A 194 -2.60 -9.51 -29.77
C GLY A 194 -1.72 -8.92 -28.67
N CYS A 195 -0.70 -9.63 -28.19
CA CYS A 195 0.19 -9.16 -27.11
C CYS A 195 1.57 -8.66 -27.58
N ASP A 196 1.82 -8.58 -28.90
CA ASP A 196 3.14 -8.21 -29.45
C ASP A 196 3.63 -6.82 -29.03
N GLN A 197 2.69 -5.89 -28.81
CA GLN A 197 2.98 -4.51 -28.38
C GLN A 197 2.51 -4.22 -26.96
N SER A 198 1.89 -5.20 -26.31
CA SER A 198 1.35 -5.04 -24.96
C SER A 198 2.49 -4.95 -23.94
N PRO A 199 2.29 -4.22 -22.83
CA PRO A 199 3.20 -4.26 -21.70
C PRO A 199 3.43 -5.70 -21.24
N CYS A 200 4.60 -5.93 -20.66
CA CYS A 200 4.96 -7.23 -20.14
C CYS A 200 4.15 -7.55 -18.88
N VAL A 201 3.90 -8.84 -18.69
CA VAL A 201 3.14 -9.37 -17.56
C VAL A 201 4.11 -9.99 -16.57
N TRP A 202 3.92 -9.73 -15.28
CA TRP A 202 4.76 -10.33 -14.24
C TRP A 202 4.52 -11.83 -14.13
N LYS A 203 5.57 -12.62 -13.92
CA LYS A 203 5.52 -14.09 -13.85
C LYS A 203 4.34 -14.60 -13.02
N TYR A 204 4.15 -14.02 -11.83
CA TYR A 204 3.11 -14.47 -10.89
C TYR A 204 1.68 -14.14 -11.36
N ASN A 205 1.53 -13.14 -12.23
CA ASN A 205 0.24 -12.70 -12.77
C ASN A 205 -0.03 -13.28 -14.17
N MET A 206 0.88 -14.07 -14.72
CA MET A 206 0.77 -14.59 -16.09
C MET A 206 -0.45 -15.51 -16.27
N LEU A 207 -0.81 -16.30 -15.26
CA LEU A 207 -1.99 -17.17 -15.32
C LEU A 207 -3.27 -16.33 -15.44
N ALA A 208 -3.43 -15.33 -14.58
CA ALA A 208 -4.58 -14.41 -14.62
C ALA A 208 -4.66 -13.65 -15.95
N HIS A 209 -3.51 -13.25 -16.51
CA HIS A 209 -3.45 -12.65 -17.84
C HIS A 209 -3.96 -13.61 -18.94
N PHE A 210 -3.57 -14.90 -18.92
CA PHE A 210 -4.07 -15.87 -19.89
C PHE A 210 -5.59 -16.07 -19.82
N GLU A 211 -6.12 -16.18 -18.60
CA GLU A 211 -7.57 -16.34 -18.37
C GLU A 211 -8.37 -15.14 -18.89
N THR A 212 -7.86 -13.93 -18.70
CA THR A 212 -8.56 -12.68 -19.00
C THR A 212 -8.39 -12.24 -20.46
N VAL A 213 -7.19 -12.41 -21.03
CA VAL A 213 -6.85 -11.88 -22.36
C VAL A 213 -6.95 -12.94 -23.45
N HIS A 214 -6.58 -14.19 -23.17
CA HIS A 214 -6.35 -15.17 -24.24
C HIS A 214 -7.46 -16.20 -24.48
N LYS A 215 -8.51 -16.27 -23.64
CA LYS A 215 -9.54 -17.33 -23.66
C LYS A 215 -8.93 -18.75 -23.52
N ASN A 216 -9.67 -19.67 -22.90
CA ASN A 216 -9.11 -20.94 -22.43
C ASN A 216 -8.51 -21.85 -23.53
N ASP A 217 -8.97 -21.74 -24.77
CA ASP A 217 -8.56 -22.64 -25.87
C ASP A 217 -7.08 -22.49 -26.28
N ILE A 218 -6.42 -21.40 -25.87
CA ILE A 218 -5.06 -21.07 -26.29
C ILE A 218 -4.02 -21.38 -25.19
N ILE A 219 -4.50 -21.66 -23.97
CA ILE A 219 -3.67 -21.84 -22.78
C ILE A 219 -2.69 -23.01 -22.95
N SER A 220 -3.13 -24.11 -23.57
CA SER A 220 -2.33 -25.34 -23.75
C SER A 220 -1.02 -25.11 -24.49
N HIS A 221 -1.03 -24.28 -25.54
CA HIS A 221 0.15 -24.05 -26.37
C HIS A 221 1.19 -23.14 -25.69
N PHE A 222 0.75 -22.14 -24.92
CA PHE A 222 1.68 -21.19 -24.29
C PHE A 222 2.28 -21.67 -22.98
N HIS A 223 1.67 -22.66 -22.32
CA HIS A 223 2.22 -23.28 -21.11
C HIS A 223 3.60 -23.92 -21.32
N GLU A 224 3.89 -24.42 -22.53
CA GLU A 224 5.17 -25.08 -22.81
C GLU A 224 6.28 -24.07 -23.16
N GLU A 225 5.93 -22.93 -23.75
CA GLU A 225 6.89 -21.91 -24.18
C GLU A 225 7.27 -20.91 -23.09
N ILE A 226 6.36 -20.64 -22.15
CA ILE A 226 6.54 -19.62 -21.12
C ILE A 226 6.57 -20.28 -19.74
N ASP A 227 7.73 -20.25 -19.09
CA ASP A 227 7.86 -20.70 -17.71
C ASP A 227 7.32 -19.64 -16.74
N TYR A 228 6.03 -19.78 -16.40
CA TYR A 228 5.38 -18.98 -15.36
C TYR A 228 5.04 -19.78 -14.10
N ARG A 229 5.49 -21.03 -14.01
CA ARG A 229 5.21 -21.86 -12.85
C ARG A 229 6.03 -21.37 -11.66
N ILE A 230 5.37 -21.23 -10.51
CA ILE A 230 6.02 -20.90 -9.24
C ILE A 230 6.30 -22.23 -8.54
N GLU A 231 7.58 -22.58 -8.41
CA GLU A 231 7.99 -23.85 -7.82
C GLU A 231 7.62 -23.92 -6.34
N GLN A 232 7.40 -25.13 -5.81
CA GLN A 232 7.05 -25.30 -4.39
C GLN A 232 8.15 -24.80 -3.45
N ASN A 233 9.42 -24.95 -3.84
CA ASN A 233 10.56 -24.47 -3.05
C ASN A 233 10.55 -22.94 -2.93
N GLU A 234 10.19 -22.25 -4.01
CA GLU A 234 10.02 -20.80 -4.05
C GLU A 234 8.86 -20.35 -3.15
N ARG A 235 7.68 -20.97 -3.29
CA ARG A 235 6.52 -20.67 -2.42
C ARG A 235 6.85 -20.88 -0.94
N ASN A 236 7.48 -22.00 -0.60
CA ASN A 236 7.85 -22.31 0.79
C ASN A 236 8.87 -21.31 1.34
N ALA A 237 9.81 -20.84 0.52
CA ALA A 237 10.82 -19.87 0.94
C ALA A 237 10.20 -18.47 1.14
N LEU A 238 9.31 -18.03 0.25
CA LEU A 238 8.57 -16.77 0.40
C LEU A 238 7.61 -16.81 1.59
N ASN A 239 6.93 -17.94 1.85
CA ASN A 239 6.09 -18.09 3.03
C ASN A 239 6.88 -17.92 4.33
N LYS A 240 8.09 -18.50 4.41
CA LYS A 240 8.97 -18.33 5.58
C LYS A 240 9.38 -16.88 5.79
N LEU A 241 9.65 -16.14 4.71
CA LEU A 241 9.96 -14.70 4.80
C LEU A 241 8.74 -13.90 5.28
N TRP A 242 7.55 -14.25 4.78
CA TRP A 242 6.29 -13.64 5.19
C TRP A 242 5.98 -13.85 6.66
N ASP A 243 6.11 -15.09 7.16
CA ASP A 243 5.93 -15.42 8.58
C ASP A 243 6.98 -14.72 9.45
N HIS A 244 8.21 -14.62 8.95
CA HIS A 244 9.26 -13.86 9.63
C HIS A 244 8.92 -12.37 9.73
N GLU A 245 8.43 -11.74 8.67
CA GLU A 245 8.01 -10.32 8.72
C GLU A 245 6.86 -10.10 9.73
N LYS A 246 5.90 -11.03 9.82
CA LYS A 246 4.81 -10.96 10.81
C LYS A 246 5.29 -11.13 12.26
N THR A 247 6.27 -12.00 12.49
CA THR A 247 6.75 -12.33 13.84
C THR A 247 7.76 -11.32 14.36
N VAL A 248 8.54 -10.69 13.47
CA VAL A 248 9.37 -9.54 13.82
C VAL A 248 8.44 -8.38 14.11
N LYS A 249 7.98 -8.30 15.37
CA LYS A 249 7.38 -7.08 15.92
C LYS A 249 8.30 -5.95 15.52
N HIS A 250 7.83 -5.04 14.67
CA HIS A 250 8.56 -3.84 14.32
C HIS A 250 8.92 -3.19 15.64
N ARG A 251 10.17 -3.38 16.08
CA ARG A 251 10.68 -2.74 17.27
C ARG A 251 10.51 -1.28 16.93
N HIS A 252 9.57 -0.61 17.60
CA HIS A 252 9.32 0.81 17.42
C HIS A 252 10.69 1.44 17.41
N ARG A 253 11.10 1.89 16.22
CA ARG A 253 12.43 2.42 15.99
C ARG A 253 12.49 3.58 16.96
N THR A 254 13.29 3.43 18.02
CA THR A 254 13.30 4.37 19.15
C THR A 254 13.38 5.76 18.56
N ALA A 255 12.29 6.52 18.73
CA ALA A 255 11.99 7.70 17.92
C ALA A 255 13.25 8.55 17.83
N LYS A 256 13.92 8.50 16.68
CA LYS A 256 15.14 9.25 16.47
C LYS A 256 14.70 10.69 16.60
N LYS A 257 15.17 11.36 17.67
CA LYS A 257 14.74 12.69 18.16
C LYS A 257 14.25 13.52 16.98
N GLN A 258 12.93 13.56 16.82
CA GLN A 258 12.28 14.09 15.64
C GLN A 258 12.72 15.55 15.52
N ASP A 259 13.49 15.86 14.48
CA ASP A 259 13.86 17.23 14.17
C ASP A 259 12.60 18.07 14.20
N GLN A 260 12.69 19.22 14.88
CA GLN A 260 11.59 20.10 15.29
C GLN A 260 10.34 19.98 14.40
N LEU A 261 9.38 19.16 14.83
CA LEU A 261 8.06 19.12 14.24
C LEU A 261 7.52 20.56 14.21
N LEU A 262 7.17 21.02 13.01
CA LEU A 262 6.52 22.31 12.82
C LEU A 262 5.23 22.34 13.66
N PRO A 263 5.10 23.20 14.67
CA PRO A 263 3.91 23.20 15.51
C PRO A 263 2.70 23.71 14.71
N VAL A 264 1.69 22.85 14.56
CA VAL A 264 0.46 23.12 13.79
C VAL A 264 -0.63 23.67 14.72
N SER A 265 -1.34 24.69 14.27
CA SER A 265 -2.49 25.26 14.97
C SER A 265 -3.63 24.26 14.97
N GLU A 266 -4.09 23.83 16.15
CA GLU A 266 -5.21 22.88 16.29
C GLU A 266 -6.44 23.31 15.49
N ALA A 267 -6.90 24.56 15.64
CA ALA A 267 -8.04 25.11 14.91
C ALA A 267 -7.92 25.15 13.37
N HIS A 268 -6.72 24.92 12.83
CA HIS A 268 -6.43 24.93 11.39
C HIS A 268 -5.93 23.57 10.89
N ARG A 269 -6.08 22.50 11.68
CA ARG A 269 -5.81 21.13 11.22
C ARG A 269 -6.94 20.70 10.29
N ALA A 270 -6.59 20.30 9.07
CA ALA A 270 -7.52 19.79 8.03
C ALA A 270 -8.49 18.72 8.57
N MET A 271 -7.98 17.97 9.55
CA MET A 271 -8.62 16.89 10.29
C MET A 271 -9.86 17.28 11.12
N LEU A 272 -9.96 18.51 11.62
CA LEU A 272 -11.07 18.88 12.51
C LEU A 272 -12.41 18.97 11.79
N THR A 273 -12.43 19.31 10.50
CA THR A 273 -13.66 19.45 9.71
C THR A 273 -14.40 18.12 9.52
N MET A 274 -13.68 16.99 9.54
CA MET A 274 -14.28 15.65 9.44
C MET A 274 -14.98 15.21 10.73
N ARG A 275 -14.69 15.84 11.88
CA ARG A 275 -15.27 15.48 13.18
C ARG A 275 -16.48 16.32 13.58
N THR A 276 -16.72 17.45 12.91
CA THR A 276 -17.78 18.39 13.30
C THR A 276 -19.17 18.00 12.82
N THR A 277 -19.33 17.01 11.94
CA THR A 277 -20.65 16.54 11.47
C THR A 277 -21.41 15.70 12.49
N ASP A 278 -20.75 15.20 13.54
CA ASP A 278 -21.39 14.36 14.58
C ASP A 278 -21.90 15.14 15.80
N LEU A 279 -21.73 16.47 15.84
CA LEU A 279 -22.35 17.31 16.85
C LEU A 279 -23.76 17.69 16.40
N SER A 280 -24.68 16.72 16.51
CA SER A 280 -26.12 16.98 16.47
C SER A 280 -26.48 18.03 17.52
N VAL A 281 -27.12 19.10 17.05
CA VAL A 281 -27.66 20.20 17.81
C VAL A 281 -28.63 19.70 18.89
N THR A 282 -28.16 19.53 20.12
CA THR A 282 -28.99 19.66 21.33
C THR A 282 -28.80 21.06 21.90
N ALA A 283 -29.15 22.07 21.10
CA ALA A 283 -29.38 23.41 21.62
C ALA A 283 -30.84 23.46 22.12
N THR A 284 -31.00 23.32 23.43
CA THR A 284 -32.25 23.59 24.14
C THR A 284 -32.62 25.05 23.90
N ALA A 285 -33.60 25.29 23.03
CA ALA A 285 -34.14 26.62 22.78
C ALA A 285 -35.08 27.01 23.94
N THR A 286 -34.61 27.91 24.81
CA THR A 286 -35.47 28.81 25.59
C THR A 286 -35.33 30.21 25.00
N ALA A 287 -36.24 30.59 24.12
CA ALA A 287 -36.51 31.99 23.83
C ALA A 287 -37.96 32.16 23.32
N THR A 288 -38.70 32.88 24.16
CA THR A 288 -39.99 33.53 24.00
C THR A 288 -40.20 34.23 22.66
N ASP A 289 -41.45 34.13 22.19
CA ASP A 289 -42.10 34.92 21.15
C ASP A 289 -41.80 36.42 21.24
N ILE A 290 -41.69 37.08 20.08
CA ILE A 290 -42.35 38.36 19.76
C ILE A 290 -42.45 38.49 18.23
N ASN A 291 -43.69 38.75 17.80
CA ASN A 291 -44.17 39.08 16.46
C ASN A 291 -43.41 40.22 15.76
N GLY A 292 -43.36 40.15 14.42
CA GLY A 292 -42.99 41.30 13.58
C GLY A 292 -43.01 40.99 12.09
N SER A 293 -44.20 40.94 11.51
CA SER A 293 -44.49 40.79 10.08
C SER A 293 -43.99 41.99 9.26
N ALA A 294 -43.30 41.75 8.14
CA ALA A 294 -43.26 42.66 6.99
C ALA A 294 -42.78 41.93 5.72
N THR A 295 -43.71 41.82 4.77
CA THR A 295 -43.54 41.42 3.39
C THR A 295 -42.67 42.42 2.61
N SER A 296 -41.77 41.93 1.74
CA SER A 296 -41.41 42.68 0.54
C SER A 296 -40.91 41.74 -0.57
N ASN A 297 -41.60 41.85 -1.70
CA ASN A 297 -41.27 41.27 -3.01
C ASN A 297 -40.06 41.98 -3.60
N THR A 298 -39.18 41.28 -4.32
CA THR A 298 -38.39 41.89 -5.40
C THR A 298 -37.91 40.80 -6.39
N PRO A 299 -37.83 41.11 -7.70
CA PRO A 299 -37.92 40.13 -8.78
C PRO A 299 -36.56 39.71 -9.35
N GLU A 300 -36.59 38.57 -10.04
CA GLU A 300 -35.53 38.06 -10.91
C GLU A 300 -35.20 39.00 -12.07
N PRO A 301 -33.94 38.98 -12.56
CA PRO A 301 -33.68 39.22 -13.95
C PRO A 301 -33.02 38.02 -14.63
N ASN A 302 -33.71 37.61 -15.69
CA ASN A 302 -33.29 36.79 -16.81
C ASN A 302 -32.20 37.50 -17.63
N VAL A 303 -31.12 36.82 -18.02
CA VAL A 303 -30.31 37.17 -19.20
C VAL A 303 -29.66 35.93 -19.83
N ASP A 304 -29.93 35.81 -21.13
CA ASP A 304 -29.43 34.86 -22.11
C ASP A 304 -27.92 34.98 -22.42
N ALA A 305 -27.38 33.83 -22.84
CA ALA A 305 -26.37 33.55 -23.88
C ALA A 305 -25.36 34.64 -24.32
N LEU A 306 -24.08 34.24 -24.45
CA LEU A 306 -23.37 34.08 -25.74
C LEU A 306 -21.86 33.74 -25.57
N GLN A 307 -21.45 32.73 -26.35
CA GLN A 307 -20.21 32.60 -27.15
C GLN A 307 -18.80 32.54 -26.51
N ALA A 308 -18.16 31.42 -26.82
CA ALA A 308 -16.71 31.19 -26.86
C ALA A 308 -16.00 32.08 -27.90
N PRO A 309 -14.67 32.23 -27.79
CA PRO A 309 -13.85 31.63 -28.84
C PRO A 309 -12.59 30.91 -28.34
N SER A 310 -12.30 29.85 -29.09
CA SER A 310 -11.04 29.11 -29.19
C SER A 310 -9.88 29.96 -29.69
N ALA A 311 -8.69 29.73 -29.15
CA ALA A 311 -7.44 30.05 -29.83
C ALA A 311 -6.37 29.00 -29.52
N ASP A 312 -6.00 28.27 -30.57
CA ASP A 312 -4.81 27.45 -30.69
C ASP A 312 -3.53 28.27 -30.50
N ALA A 313 -2.54 27.71 -29.82
CA ALA A 313 -1.14 28.11 -30.01
C ALA A 313 -0.21 26.93 -29.74
N ASN A 314 0.19 26.30 -30.85
CA ASN A 314 1.36 25.46 -30.98
C ASN A 314 2.61 26.18 -30.45
N ASN A 315 3.41 25.50 -29.61
CA ASN A 315 4.84 25.78 -29.65
C ASN A 315 5.67 24.53 -29.30
N SER A 316 6.28 23.96 -30.35
CA SER A 316 7.33 22.95 -30.26
C SER A 316 8.64 23.62 -29.89
N ILE A 317 9.30 23.16 -28.83
CA ILE A 317 10.71 23.46 -28.60
C ILE A 317 11.47 22.15 -28.44
N ASN A 318 12.26 21.86 -29.48
CA ASN A 318 13.39 20.95 -29.48
C ASN A 318 14.45 21.42 -28.48
N THR A 319 14.92 20.52 -27.61
CA THR A 319 16.28 20.62 -27.05
C THR A 319 16.91 19.23 -26.96
N SER A 320 18.00 19.06 -27.71
CA SER A 320 18.87 17.89 -27.67
C SER A 320 20.02 18.12 -26.68
N SER A 321 20.21 17.12 -25.82
CA SER A 321 21.47 16.46 -25.42
C SER A 321 22.75 17.28 -25.13
N THR A 322 23.28 17.13 -23.91
CA THR A 322 24.72 16.88 -23.69
C THR A 322 24.95 15.98 -22.47
N ASN A 323 25.87 15.02 -22.65
CA ASN A 323 26.34 13.97 -21.75
C ASN A 323 27.41 14.46 -20.73
N LEU A 324 27.86 13.52 -19.89
CA LEU A 324 29.08 13.43 -19.05
C LEU A 324 28.81 13.63 -17.53
N ALA A 325 29.31 12.83 -16.59
CA ALA A 325 30.15 11.63 -16.61
C ALA A 325 29.99 10.88 -15.28
N SER A 326 30.21 9.57 -15.32
CA SER A 326 30.25 8.62 -14.20
C SER A 326 31.44 8.85 -13.28
N ASN A 327 31.26 8.63 -11.97
CA ASN A 327 32.36 8.34 -11.05
C ASN A 327 32.02 7.13 -10.16
N SER A 328 33.01 6.25 -10.11
CA SER A 328 33.08 4.94 -9.45
C SER A 328 33.13 5.07 -7.92
N ILE A 329 32.52 4.13 -7.19
CA ILE A 329 32.64 4.01 -5.74
C ILE A 329 33.32 2.68 -5.41
N GLU A 330 34.42 2.78 -4.67
CA GLU A 330 35.21 1.67 -4.14
C GLU A 330 34.53 1.01 -2.94
N THR A 331 34.67 -0.31 -2.88
CA THR A 331 34.12 -1.21 -1.86
C THR A 331 35.02 -1.21 -0.63
N VAL A 332 34.51 -0.75 0.52
CA VAL A 332 35.20 -0.87 1.82
C VAL A 332 34.61 -2.04 2.61
N THR A 333 35.47 -3.01 2.93
CA THR A 333 35.18 -4.19 3.75
C THR A 333 35.29 -3.84 5.24
N GLN A 334 34.34 -4.27 6.08
CA GLN A 334 34.51 -4.29 7.54
C GLN A 334 34.19 -5.68 8.12
N PRO A 335 34.94 -6.14 9.13
CA PRO A 335 34.75 -7.43 9.80
C PRO A 335 33.79 -7.36 11.00
N SER A 336 33.05 -8.45 11.19
CA SER A 336 32.10 -8.74 12.27
C SER A 336 32.78 -9.21 13.56
N ASN A 337 32.36 -8.69 14.72
CA ASN A 337 32.62 -9.29 16.03
C ASN A 337 31.28 -9.52 16.76
N HIS A 338 30.93 -10.79 16.97
CA HIS A 338 29.81 -11.23 17.80
C HIS A 338 30.32 -11.63 19.19
N ALA A 339 29.73 -11.06 20.25
CA ALA A 339 29.88 -11.53 21.62
C ALA A 339 28.48 -11.85 22.19
N SER A 340 28.35 -13.08 22.71
CA SER A 340 27.11 -13.67 23.22
C SER A 340 26.97 -13.42 24.72
N VAL A 341 25.75 -13.10 25.19
CA VAL A 341 25.40 -13.01 26.61
C VAL A 341 24.22 -13.97 26.90
N PRO A 342 24.27 -14.80 27.96
CA PRO A 342 23.19 -15.73 28.29
C PRO A 342 22.10 -15.06 29.17
N VAL A 343 20.84 -15.41 28.92
CA VAL A 343 19.68 -14.98 29.71
C VAL A 343 19.06 -16.20 30.41
N SER A 344 18.84 -16.07 31.72
CA SER A 344 18.24 -17.05 32.62
C SER A 344 16.72 -16.85 32.69
N THR A 345 15.94 -17.93 32.63
CA THR A 345 14.47 -17.90 32.77
C THR A 345 14.01 -18.68 34.00
N THR A 346 13.25 -18.04 34.88
CA THR A 346 12.53 -18.67 35.99
C THR A 346 11.08 -19.00 35.60
N ARG A 347 10.57 -20.11 36.13
CA ARG A 347 9.33 -20.80 35.73
C ARG A 347 8.25 -20.60 36.79
N ALA A 348 7.05 -20.20 36.37
CA ALA A 348 5.86 -20.12 37.23
C ALA A 348 4.76 -21.06 36.72
N SER A 349 4.14 -21.80 37.64
CA SER A 349 3.14 -22.84 37.41
C SER A 349 1.74 -22.25 37.22
N ARG A 350 0.95 -22.79 36.27
CA ARG A 350 -0.44 -22.37 36.00
C ARG A 350 -1.44 -23.48 36.30
N SER A 351 -2.52 -23.09 36.96
CA SER A 351 -3.68 -23.86 37.40
C SER A 351 -4.69 -24.09 36.26
N GLN A 352 -5.32 -25.26 36.25
CA GLN A 352 -6.32 -25.66 35.25
C GLN A 352 -7.73 -25.18 35.62
N VAL A 353 -8.44 -24.63 34.62
CA VAL A 353 -9.84 -24.18 34.72
C VAL A 353 -10.77 -25.23 34.12
N LYS A 354 -11.81 -25.60 34.87
CA LYS A 354 -12.78 -26.65 34.55
C LYS A 354 -13.97 -26.05 33.78
N LYS A 355 -14.19 -26.45 32.52
CA LYS A 355 -15.33 -26.02 31.67
C LYS A 355 -16.61 -26.78 32.03
N ARG A 356 -17.74 -26.07 32.13
CA ARG A 356 -19.11 -26.62 32.26
C ARG A 356 -19.74 -26.81 30.88
N ARG A 357 -20.57 -27.86 30.76
CA ARG A 357 -21.23 -28.33 29.54
C ARG A 357 -22.64 -27.71 29.44
N ILE A 358 -22.94 -27.10 28.30
CA ILE A 358 -24.29 -26.60 27.92
C ILE A 358 -24.78 -27.47 26.76
N MET A 359 -26.05 -27.89 26.80
CA MET A 359 -26.80 -28.60 25.76
C MET A 359 -27.56 -27.60 24.88
N SER A 360 -27.84 -27.74 23.58
CA SER A 360 -27.30 -28.51 22.45
C SER A 360 -28.09 -28.01 21.23
N GLU A 361 -27.52 -27.08 20.46
CA GLU A 361 -27.91 -26.85 19.06
C GLU A 361 -27.11 -27.82 18.18
N GLU A 362 -27.69 -28.30 17.08
CA GLU A 362 -26.98 -29.13 16.09
C GLU A 362 -25.72 -28.37 15.66
N PRO A 363 -24.50 -28.92 15.89
CA PRO A 363 -23.28 -28.20 15.57
C PRO A 363 -23.19 -28.06 14.06
N GLU A 364 -23.18 -26.82 13.56
CA GLU A 364 -22.85 -26.53 12.17
C GLU A 364 -21.50 -27.18 11.86
N ASP A 365 -21.42 -27.90 10.73
CA ASP A 365 -20.18 -28.50 10.27
C ASP A 365 -19.12 -27.40 10.10
N PRO A 366 -17.94 -27.52 10.73
CA PRO A 366 -16.91 -26.48 10.65
C PRO A 366 -16.40 -26.32 9.21
N ASN A 367 -16.07 -25.09 8.83
CA ASN A 367 -15.40 -24.81 7.55
C ASN A 367 -13.91 -25.14 7.65
N CYS A 368 -13.31 -25.52 6.52
CA CYS A 368 -11.87 -25.70 6.44
C CYS A 368 -11.15 -24.35 6.54
N ASP A 369 -10.22 -24.21 7.49
CA ASP A 369 -9.46 -22.96 7.70
C ASP A 369 -8.48 -22.62 6.57
N TYR A 370 -8.15 -23.59 5.71
CA TYR A 370 -7.26 -23.37 4.58
C TYR A 370 -7.99 -22.84 3.34
N CYS A 371 -9.09 -23.49 2.94
CA CYS A 371 -9.81 -23.13 1.71
C CYS A 371 -11.12 -22.36 1.96
N GLY A 372 -11.56 -22.26 3.21
CA GLY A 372 -12.81 -21.58 3.61
C GLY A 372 -14.09 -22.35 3.29
N LEU A 373 -14.00 -23.51 2.62
CA LEU A 373 -15.16 -24.30 2.19
C LEU A 373 -15.64 -25.23 3.32
N PRO A 374 -16.95 -25.50 3.40
CA PRO A 374 -17.51 -26.49 4.32
C PRO A 374 -16.99 -27.90 4.00
N GLY A 375 -17.05 -28.80 4.99
CA GLY A 375 -16.68 -30.21 4.81
C GLY A 375 -17.49 -30.94 3.73
N ASN A 376 -18.73 -30.50 3.44
CA ASN A 376 -19.62 -31.13 2.45
C ASN A 376 -19.80 -32.65 2.65
N GLY A 377 -19.76 -33.13 3.90
CA GLY A 377 -19.81 -34.55 4.26
C GLY A 377 -18.46 -35.28 4.17
N GLU A 378 -17.38 -34.62 3.75
CA GLU A 378 -16.02 -35.12 3.90
C GLU A 378 -15.53 -34.93 5.34
N GLN A 379 -14.79 -35.91 5.86
CA GLN A 379 -14.18 -35.80 7.19
C GLN A 379 -13.11 -34.69 7.18
N LEU A 380 -13.15 -33.83 8.21
CA LEU A 380 -12.14 -32.80 8.42
C LEU A 380 -11.14 -33.25 9.49
N LEU A 381 -9.87 -32.89 9.31
CA LEU A 381 -8.81 -33.04 10.30
C LEU A 381 -8.87 -31.90 11.31
N GLY A 382 -9.13 -32.23 12.57
CA GLY A 382 -9.00 -31.28 13.68
C GLY A 382 -7.56 -31.19 14.17
N CYS A 383 -7.04 -29.97 14.35
CA CYS A 383 -5.72 -29.75 14.93
C CYS A 383 -5.71 -30.03 16.44
N SER A 384 -4.81 -30.90 16.92
CA SER A 384 -4.58 -31.20 18.34
C SER A 384 -3.85 -30.08 19.11
N GLY A 385 -3.59 -28.93 18.47
CA GLY A 385 -2.97 -27.78 19.11
C GLY A 385 -3.87 -27.18 20.20
N PRO A 386 -3.39 -26.95 21.43
CA PRO A 386 -4.23 -26.57 22.59
C PRO A 386 -4.99 -25.24 22.45
N LEU A 387 -4.66 -24.44 21.44
CA LEU A 387 -5.29 -23.16 21.12
C LEU A 387 -5.67 -23.01 19.63
N CYS A 388 -5.45 -24.02 18.79
CA CYS A 388 -5.72 -23.91 17.36
C CYS A 388 -7.23 -24.04 17.09
N GLY A 389 -7.82 -25.17 17.48
CA GLY A 389 -9.24 -25.45 17.24
C GLY A 389 -9.62 -25.55 15.75
N GLY A 390 -8.65 -25.48 14.84
CA GLY A 390 -8.88 -25.42 13.41
C GLY A 390 -9.16 -26.76 12.76
N TRP A 391 -9.88 -26.70 11.63
CA TRP A 391 -10.35 -27.86 10.86
C TRP A 391 -9.87 -27.79 9.41
N TYR A 392 -9.43 -28.91 8.85
CA TYR A 392 -8.78 -28.94 7.52
C TYR A 392 -9.24 -30.13 6.68
N HIS A 393 -9.48 -29.93 5.37
CA HIS A 393 -9.60 -31.08 4.46
C HIS A 393 -8.28 -31.83 4.41
N LEU A 394 -8.36 -33.16 4.25
CA LEU A 394 -7.17 -34.03 4.11
C LEU A 394 -6.22 -33.55 3.00
N ILE A 395 -6.78 -33.10 1.88
CA ILE A 395 -6.01 -32.59 0.74
C ILE A 395 -5.39 -31.22 1.06
N CYS A 396 -6.14 -30.35 1.76
CA CYS A 396 -5.68 -29.01 2.12
C CYS A 396 -4.54 -29.05 3.15
N SER A 397 -4.51 -30.05 4.04
CA SER A 397 -3.39 -30.27 4.97
C SER A 397 -2.17 -30.93 4.33
N GLY A 398 -2.28 -31.42 3.09
CA GLY A 398 -1.21 -32.17 2.41
C GLY A 398 -1.00 -33.58 2.93
N GLU A 399 -1.89 -34.09 3.78
CA GLU A 399 -1.84 -35.45 4.29
C GLU A 399 -2.41 -36.46 3.27
N LYS A 400 -1.87 -37.68 3.27
CA LYS A 400 -2.30 -38.73 2.34
C LYS A 400 -3.38 -39.63 2.90
N ALA A 401 -3.55 -39.65 4.22
CA ALA A 401 -4.52 -40.46 4.93
C ALA A 401 -4.82 -39.82 6.29
N PHE A 402 -6.01 -40.08 6.84
CA PHE A 402 -6.34 -39.66 8.19
C PHE A 402 -5.40 -40.32 9.22
N PRO A 403 -4.97 -39.58 10.25
CA PRO A 403 -4.32 -40.16 11.42
C PRO A 403 -5.17 -41.29 11.98
N ARG A 404 -4.53 -42.31 12.55
CA ARG A 404 -5.29 -43.40 13.20
C ARG A 404 -6.01 -42.87 14.43
N ASP A 405 -7.09 -43.54 14.84
CA ASP A 405 -7.80 -43.18 16.07
C ASP A 405 -6.83 -43.06 17.26
N GLY A 406 -6.74 -41.86 17.83
CA GLY A 406 -5.86 -41.53 18.95
C GLY A 406 -4.47 -41.03 18.58
N GLU A 407 -4.12 -40.89 17.30
CA GLU A 407 -2.91 -40.18 16.86
C GLU A 407 -3.18 -38.67 16.80
N ASP A 408 -2.30 -37.88 17.43
CA ASP A 408 -2.36 -36.42 17.35
C ASP A 408 -1.89 -35.93 15.98
N TRP A 409 -2.60 -34.94 15.44
CA TRP A 409 -2.23 -34.24 14.21
C TRP A 409 -2.19 -32.73 14.45
N TRP A 410 -1.27 -32.04 13.78
CA TRP A 410 -1.06 -30.60 13.95
C TRP A 410 -1.01 -29.93 12.58
N CYS A 411 -1.72 -28.81 12.43
CA CYS A 411 -1.78 -28.05 11.18
C CYS A 411 -0.45 -27.40 10.79
N ASP A 412 0.39 -27.11 11.77
CA ASP A 412 1.71 -26.51 11.60
C ASP A 412 2.68 -26.91 12.72
N ASP A 413 3.95 -26.53 12.53
CA ASP A 413 5.02 -26.79 13.50
C ASP A 413 4.81 -26.06 14.83
N ASP A 414 4.15 -24.90 14.82
CA ASP A 414 3.92 -24.10 16.02
C ASP A 414 2.88 -24.76 16.93
N CYS A 415 1.78 -25.28 16.38
CA CYS A 415 0.78 -26.07 17.08
C CYS A 415 1.40 -27.34 17.65
N ARG A 416 2.29 -27.99 16.89
CA ARG A 416 3.04 -29.15 17.36
C ARG A 416 3.95 -28.81 18.54
N ILE A 417 4.73 -27.74 18.45
CA ILE A 417 5.65 -27.30 19.52
C ILE A 417 4.85 -26.88 20.77
N ASN A 418 3.78 -26.12 20.60
CA ASN A 418 2.97 -25.57 21.69
C ASN A 418 2.09 -26.63 22.37
N SER A 419 1.79 -27.75 21.71
CA SER A 419 1.07 -28.87 22.32
C SER A 419 1.84 -29.56 23.45
N GLY A 420 3.15 -29.27 23.60
CA GLY A 420 3.99 -29.96 24.56
C GLY A 420 4.28 -31.41 24.17
N ALA A 421 3.92 -31.82 22.95
CA ALA A 421 4.35 -33.07 22.36
C ALA A 421 5.88 -33.10 22.40
N ARG A 422 6.43 -33.96 23.27
CA ARG A 422 7.87 -34.15 23.34
C ARG A 422 8.30 -34.64 21.98
N LEU A 423 9.15 -33.87 21.30
CA LEU A 423 9.84 -34.32 20.09
C LEU A 423 10.57 -35.62 20.46
N HIS A 424 9.94 -36.76 20.19
CA HIS A 424 10.65 -38.02 20.14
C HIS A 424 11.59 -37.85 18.96
N ASN A 425 12.83 -37.47 19.25
CA ASN A 425 13.93 -37.49 18.31
C ASN A 425 14.00 -38.92 17.77
N LYS A 426 13.29 -39.19 16.67
CA LYS A 426 13.51 -40.36 15.83
C LYS A 426 14.94 -40.21 15.33
N ARG A 427 15.88 -40.79 16.08
CA ARG A 427 17.23 -41.09 15.58
C ARG A 427 17.02 -41.77 14.24
N ARG A 428 17.27 -41.05 13.14
CA ARG A 428 17.38 -41.64 11.81
C ARG A 428 18.44 -42.73 11.95
N LYS A 429 18.02 -44.01 11.91
CA LYS A 429 18.93 -45.10 11.59
C LYS A 429 19.34 -44.85 10.14
N THR A 430 20.55 -44.33 9.98
CA THR A 430 21.29 -44.34 8.73
C THR A 430 21.62 -45.75 8.32
#